data_AF-A0A559KDY5-F1
#
_entry.id   AF-A0A559KDY5-F1
#
_cell.length_a   1.000
_cell.length_b   1.000
_cell.length_c   1.000
_cell.angle_alpha   90.00
_cell.angle_beta   90.00
_cell.angle_gamma   90.00
#
_symmetry.space_group_name_H-M   'P 1'
#
loop_
_entity.id
_entity.type
_entity.pdbx_description
1 polymer ?
#
loop_
_entity_poly.entity_id
_entity_poly.type
_entity_poly.pdbx_seq_one_letter_code
_entity_poly.pdbx_strand_id
1 'polypeptide(L)'
;MEVVVVEIGDTIGEALQVSAELRNNGIRKRIDTSKRKLKKSLASASSKGVPYVIFIGENEAADGTLRLKDMNEMTETVVSVKEAKKLLLNI
;
A
#
# COMPACT_ATOMS: atom_id res chain seq x y z
N MET A 1 -12.54 -0.81 6.09
CA MET A 1 -11.23 -1.44 5.81
C MET A 1 -10.12 -0.40 5.94
N GLU A 2 -8.97 -0.78 6.50
CA GLU A 2 -7.79 0.09 6.62
C GLU A 2 -6.63 -0.47 5.77
N VAL A 3 -5.88 0.41 5.10
CA VAL A 3 -4.74 0.03 4.25
C VAL A 3 -3.53 0.89 4.61
N VAL A 4 -2.34 0.29 4.67
CA VAL A 4 -1.11 1.04 4.90
C VAL A 4 -0.33 1.14 3.60
N VAL A 5 0.00 2.35 3.17
CA VAL A 5 0.85 2.62 2.01
C VAL A 5 2.25 2.92 2.51
N VAL A 6 3.24 2.19 2.03
CA VAL A 6 4.64 2.32 2.41
C VAL A 6 5.44 2.68 1.16
N GLU A 7 6.12 3.80 1.20
CA GLU A 7 7.07 4.18 0.17
C GLU A 7 8.41 3.47 0.38
N ILE A 8 9.05 3.06 -0.71
CA ILE A 8 10.39 2.52 -0.73
C ILE A 8 11.24 3.40 -1.63
N GLY A 9 12.24 4.06 -1.06
CA GLY A 9 13.10 4.99 -1.79
C GLY A 9 12.52 6.40 -1.82
N ASP A 10 12.60 7.05 -2.98
CA ASP A 10 12.12 8.43 -3.20
C ASP A 10 10.82 8.45 -4.03
N THR A 11 9.87 7.59 -3.66
CA THR A 11 8.59 7.37 -4.38
C THR A 11 7.39 8.03 -3.70
N ILE A 12 7.63 9.09 -2.92
CA ILE A 12 6.61 9.79 -2.11
C ILE A 12 5.46 10.33 -2.98
N GLY A 13 5.75 10.75 -4.21
CA GLY A 13 4.76 11.28 -5.15
C GLY A 13 3.70 10.25 -5.53
N GLU A 14 4.13 9.04 -5.88
CA GLU A 14 3.27 7.90 -6.17
C GLU A 14 2.49 7.47 -4.92
N ALA A 15 3.15 7.37 -3.77
CA ALA A 15 2.49 7.04 -2.51
C ALA A 15 1.37 8.04 -2.15
N LEU A 16 1.60 9.33 -2.41
CA LEU A 16 0.59 10.38 -2.25
C LEU A 16 -0.55 10.23 -3.27
N GLN A 17 -0.25 9.93 -4.53
CA GLN A 17 -1.27 9.71 -5.57
C GLN A 17 -2.17 8.53 -5.22
N VAL A 18 -1.60 7.35 -4.98
CA VAL A 18 -2.35 6.15 -4.56
C VAL A 18 -3.18 6.45 -3.32
N SER A 19 -2.59 7.15 -2.34
CA SER A 19 -3.32 7.56 -1.15
C SER A 19 -4.48 8.49 -1.47
N ALA A 20 -4.30 9.49 -2.31
CA ALA A 20 -5.38 10.40 -2.70
C ALA A 20 -6.54 9.64 -3.35
N GLU A 21 -6.23 8.70 -4.24
CA GLU A 21 -7.25 7.92 -4.93
C GLU A 21 -7.99 6.97 -3.99
N LEU A 22 -7.27 6.27 -3.10
CA LEU A 22 -7.89 5.46 -2.05
C LEU A 22 -8.76 6.31 -1.11
N ARG A 23 -8.41 7.60 -0.89
CA ARG A 23 -9.23 8.55 -0.11
C ARG A 23 -10.57 8.80 -0.80
N ASN A 24 -10.52 9.02 -2.11
CA ASN A 24 -11.69 9.37 -2.90
C ASN A 24 -12.73 8.24 -2.90
N ASN A 25 -12.27 7.01 -2.69
CA ASN A 25 -13.11 5.81 -2.57
C ASN A 25 -13.62 5.55 -1.14
N GLY A 26 -13.35 6.46 -0.18
CA GLY A 26 -13.78 6.30 1.22
C GLY A 26 -12.99 5.26 2.02
N ILE A 27 -11.92 4.70 1.45
CA ILE A 27 -11.07 3.72 2.12
C ILE A 27 -10.19 4.46 3.14
N ARG A 28 -10.12 3.93 4.37
CA ARG A 28 -9.19 4.46 5.38
C ARG A 28 -7.80 3.98 5.01
N LYS A 29 -6.85 4.92 4.91
CA LYS A 29 -5.44 4.56 4.70
C LYS A 29 -4.51 5.39 5.56
N ARG A 30 -3.33 4.83 5.80
CA ARG A 30 -2.19 5.51 6.41
C ARG A 30 -1.01 5.43 5.47
N ILE A 31 -0.26 6.52 5.38
CA ILE A 31 1.03 6.53 4.69
C ILE A 31 2.09 6.35 5.78
N ASP A 32 2.94 5.35 5.61
CA ASP A 32 4.13 5.19 6.42
C ASP A 32 5.33 5.75 5.65
N THR A 33 5.61 7.04 5.90
CA THR A 33 6.76 7.76 5.35
C THR A 33 8.01 7.63 6.22
N SER A 34 8.00 6.71 7.21
CA SER A 34 9.06 6.69 8.21
C SER A 34 10.44 6.30 7.64
N LYS A 35 10.56 5.98 6.34
CA LYS A 35 11.74 5.38 5.68
C LYS A 35 12.33 4.20 6.48
N ARG A 36 11.49 3.56 7.30
CA ARG A 36 11.86 2.43 8.16
C ARG A 36 11.82 1.16 7.31
N LYS A 37 12.61 0.15 7.70
CA LYS A 37 12.63 -1.14 7.01
C LYS A 37 11.21 -1.71 6.90
N LEU A 38 10.88 -2.27 5.72
CA LEU A 38 9.60 -2.91 5.41
C LEU A 38 9.08 -3.83 6.52
N LYS A 39 9.98 -4.63 7.12
CA LYS A 39 9.64 -5.50 8.27
C LYS A 39 9.01 -4.75 9.44
N LYS A 40 9.46 -3.53 9.76
CA LYS A 40 8.88 -2.73 10.85
C LYS A 40 7.51 -2.15 10.48
N SER A 41 7.35 -1.68 9.25
CA SER A 41 6.06 -1.19 8.76
C SER A 41 5.02 -2.31 8.71
N LEU A 42 5.41 -3.50 8.24
CA LEU A 42 4.59 -4.72 8.29
C LEU A 42 4.21 -5.09 9.73
N ALA A 43 5.18 -5.12 10.66
CA ALA A 43 4.88 -5.42 12.06
C ALA A 43 3.93 -4.38 12.69
N SER A 44 4.09 -3.10 12.36
CA SER A 44 3.20 -2.01 12.79
C SER A 44 1.78 -2.16 12.21
N ALA A 45 1.68 -2.52 10.92
CA ALA A 45 0.40 -2.79 10.25
C ALA A 45 -0.30 -4.02 10.86
N SER A 46 0.45 -5.11 11.06
CA SER A 46 -0.03 -6.33 11.72
C SER A 46 -0.53 -6.04 13.13
N SER A 47 0.25 -5.31 13.93
CA SER A 47 -0.13 -4.93 15.29
C SER A 47 -1.37 -4.03 15.36
N LYS A 48 -1.70 -3.34 14.27
CA LYS A 48 -2.92 -2.52 14.14
C LYS A 48 -4.09 -3.30 13.56
N GLY A 49 -3.91 -4.57 13.21
CA GLY A 49 -4.93 -5.38 12.54
C GLY A 49 -5.22 -4.91 11.12
N VAL A 50 -4.23 -4.35 10.42
CA VAL A 50 -4.38 -3.91 9.03
C VAL A 50 -4.30 -5.14 8.11
N PRO A 51 -5.35 -5.45 7.33
CA PRO A 51 -5.37 -6.62 6.45
C PRO A 51 -4.50 -6.48 5.20
N TYR A 52 -4.28 -5.25 4.71
CA TYR A 52 -3.52 -5.01 3.47
C TYR A 52 -2.45 -3.92 3.62
N VAL A 53 -1.28 -4.19 3.06
CA VAL A 53 -0.18 -3.24 2.99
C VAL A 53 0.24 -3.06 1.54
N ILE A 54 0.31 -1.81 1.09
CA ILE A 54 0.76 -1.42 -0.24
C ILE A 54 2.20 -0.95 -0.16
N PHE A 55 3.04 -1.41 -1.07
CA PHE A 55 4.42 -0.97 -1.23
C PHE A 55 4.65 -0.38 -2.61
N ILE A 56 5.38 0.73 -2.66
CA ILE A 56 5.74 1.40 -3.90
C ILE A 56 7.25 1.63 -3.90
N GLY A 57 7.97 0.83 -4.70
CA GLY A 57 9.38 1.04 -5.00
C GLY A 57 9.58 1.83 -6.27
N GLU A 58 10.83 2.19 -6.56
CA GLU A 58 11.19 2.98 -7.75
C GLU A 58 10.76 2.29 -9.06
N ASN A 59 10.91 0.97 -9.13
CA ASN A 59 10.48 0.20 -10.31
C ASN A 59 8.96 0.21 -10.46
N GLU A 60 8.24 -0.07 -9.36
CA GLU A 60 6.78 -0.05 -9.36
C GLU A 60 6.23 1.34 -9.72
N ALA A 61 6.84 2.40 -9.18
CA ALA A 61 6.53 3.78 -9.49
C ALA A 61 6.80 4.13 -10.97
N ALA A 62 7.87 3.61 -11.56
CA ALA A 62 8.18 3.81 -12.97
C ALA A 62 7.16 3.11 -13.89
N ASP A 63 6.70 1.92 -13.50
CA ASP A 63 5.74 1.11 -14.26
C ASP A 63 4.27 1.46 -13.96
N GLY A 64 3.99 2.36 -13.01
CA GLY A 64 2.63 2.68 -12.55
C GLY A 64 1.93 1.49 -11.88
N THR A 65 2.70 0.62 -11.25
CA THR A 65 2.25 -0.54 -10.49
C THR A 65 2.52 -0.35 -9.01
N LEU A 66 2.00 -1.26 -8.18
CA LEU A 66 2.26 -1.29 -6.76
C LEU A 66 2.27 -2.74 -6.28
N ARG A 67 2.88 -3.00 -5.12
CA ARG A 67 2.77 -4.31 -4.48
C ARG A 67 1.73 -4.29 -3.40
N LEU A 68 0.73 -5.15 -3.54
CA LEU A 68 -0.28 -5.39 -2.52
C LEU A 68 0.11 -6.65 -1.74
N LYS A 69 0.28 -6.47 -0.43
CA LYS A 69 0.55 -7.54 0.52
C LYS A 69 -0.71 -7.81 1.32
N ASP A 70 -1.17 -9.05 1.24
CA ASP A 70 -2.22 -9.56 2.12
C ASP A 70 -1.57 -10.03 3.42
N MET A 71 -2.00 -9.47 4.55
CA MET A 71 -1.49 -9.82 5.87
C MET A 71 -2.18 -11.06 6.45
N ASN A 72 -3.34 -11.45 5.94
CA ASN A 72 -4.05 -12.67 6.33
C ASN A 72 -3.43 -13.88 5.63
N GLU A 73 -3.24 -13.81 4.31
CA GLU A 73 -2.63 -14.90 3.53
C GLU A 73 -1.09 -14.84 3.54
N MET A 74 -0.52 -13.72 4.00
CA MET A 74 0.93 -13.42 3.91
C MET A 74 1.47 -13.43 2.46
N THR A 75 0.60 -13.31 1.47
CA THR A 75 0.93 -13.29 0.04
C THR A 75 1.25 -11.88 -0.44
N GLU A 76 2.09 -11.77 -1.46
CA GLU A 76 2.48 -10.49 -2.08
C GLU A 76 2.24 -10.58 -3.58
N THR A 77 1.51 -9.60 -4.12
CA THR A 77 1.17 -9.55 -5.54
C THR A 77 1.48 -8.16 -6.08
N VAL A 78 2.05 -8.11 -7.28
CA VAL A 78 2.23 -6.86 -8.02
C VAL A 78 0.95 -6.63 -8.81
N VAL A 79 0.29 -5.52 -8.55
CA VAL A 79 -0.96 -5.14 -9.22
C VAL A 79 -0.88 -3.68 -9.64
N SER A 80 -1.63 -3.31 -10.66
CA SER A 80 -1.74 -1.90 -11.02
C SER A 80 -2.52 -1.11 -9.97
N VAL A 81 -2.33 0.21 -9.93
CA VAL A 81 -3.10 1.11 -9.05
C VAL A 81 -4.62 0.94 -9.26
N LYS A 82 -5.05 0.70 -10.51
CA LYS A 82 -6.45 0.44 -10.86
C LYS A 82 -6.96 -0.89 -10.29
N GLU A 83 -6.18 -1.94 -10.39
CA GLU A 83 -6.54 -3.26 -9.85
C GLU A 83 -6.58 -3.27 -8.33
N ALA A 84 -5.60 -2.64 -7.67
CA ALA A 84 -5.59 -2.54 -6.22
C ALA A 84 -6.85 -1.86 -5.69
N LYS A 85 -7.30 -0.76 -6.33
CA LYS A 85 -8.58 -0.14 -5.98
C LYS A 85 -9.73 -1.12 -6.13
N LYS A 86 -9.79 -1.84 -7.26
CA LYS A 86 -10.88 -2.77 -7.53
C LYS A 86 -10.92 -3.89 -6.49
N LEU A 87 -9.76 -4.44 -6.11
CA LEU A 87 -9.65 -5.43 -5.04
C LEU A 87 -10.13 -4.88 -3.70
N LEU A 88 -9.68 -3.67 -3.33
CA LEU A 88 -10.02 -3.05 -2.05
C LEU A 88 -11.47 -2.54 -1.95
N LEU A 89 -12.13 -2.29 -3.09
CA LEU A 89 -13.52 -1.81 -3.15
C LEU A 89 -14.54 -2.96 -3.23
N ASN A 90 -14.09 -4.14 -3.66
CA ASN A 90 -14.95 -5.29 -3.96
C ASN A 90 -14.88 -6.38 -2.87
N ILE A 91 -14.27 -6.05 -1.73
CA ILE A 91 -14.17 -6.81 -0.47
C ILE A 91 -14.97 -6.08 0.60
#